data_AF-M3GUZ3-F1
#
_entry.id   AF-M3GUZ3-F1
#
_cell.length_a   1.000
_cell.length_b   1.000
_cell.length_c   1.000
_cell.angle_alpha   90.00
_cell.angle_beta   90.00
_cell.angle_gamma   90.00
#
_symmetry.space_group_name_H-M   'P 1'
#
loop_
_entity.id
_entity.type
_entity.pdbx_description
1 polymer ?
#
loop_
_entity_poly.entity_id
_entity_poly.type
_entity_poly.pdbx_seq_one_letter_code
_entity_poly.pdbx_strand_id
1 'polypeptide(L)' 'MDPTRLDRDDVTPKKHLGLPDKEGVKQGVIAYKIAAHAADLAKRHPGEIERDNLLSKARFEFRWEDQFSLSLDPEVLS' A
#
# COMPACT_ATOMS: atom_id res chain seq x y z
N MET A 1 25.60 31.00 0.66
CA MET A 1 25.20 29.75 1.34
C MET A 1 24.67 30.15 2.71
N ASP A 2 23.36 30.23 2.86
CA ASP A 2 22.66 30.61 4.09
C ASP A 2 22.22 29.31 4.81
N PRO A 3 22.64 29.05 6.05
CA PRO A 3 22.39 27.79 6.75
C PRO A 3 20.94 27.64 7.25
N THR A 4 20.05 28.61 7.00
CA THR A 4 18.66 28.58 7.47
C THR A 4 17.68 27.91 6.51
N ARG A 5 18.13 27.49 5.32
CA ARG A 5 17.30 26.94 4.24
C ARG A 5 17.57 25.46 4.00
N LEU A 6 17.24 24.66 5.02
CA LEU A 6 17.09 23.21 4.92
C LEU A 6 15.66 22.85 5.36
N ASP A 7 14.71 23.39 4.62
CA ASP A 7 13.36 22.86 4.43
C ASP A 7 13.47 21.44 3.85
N ARG A 8 13.42 20.39 4.68
CA ARG A 8 12.20 19.65 5.08
C ARG A 8 11.38 19.03 3.94
N ASP A 9 11.96 18.85 2.78
CA ASP A 9 11.24 18.30 1.62
C ASP A 9 11.24 16.77 1.48
N ASP A 10 11.58 16.00 2.53
CA ASP A 10 11.62 14.53 2.43
C ASP A 10 10.33 13.79 2.79
N VAL A 11 9.25 14.42 3.29
CA VAL A 11 8.00 13.67 3.58
C VAL A 11 6.68 14.47 3.40
N THR A 12 6.11 14.38 2.20
CA THR A 12 4.68 14.49 1.76
C THR A 12 3.92 15.83 1.67
N PRO A 13 3.07 16.05 0.63
CA PRO A 13 2.37 17.32 0.35
C PRO A 13 1.24 17.77 1.32
N LYS A 14 0.87 16.99 2.35
CA LYS A 14 -0.31 17.33 3.21
C LYS A 14 -0.25 16.90 4.68
N LYS A 15 0.89 16.55 5.27
CA LYS A 15 0.89 16.06 6.66
C LYS A 15 0.76 17.14 7.76
N HIS A 16 0.70 18.42 7.42
CA HIS A 16 0.73 19.51 8.41
C HIS A 16 -0.55 20.37 8.48
N LEU A 17 -1.61 20.04 7.72
CA LEU A 17 -2.67 21.00 7.42
C LEU A 17 -4.06 20.70 8.01
N GLY A 18 -4.22 19.71 8.89
CA GLY A 18 -5.48 19.49 9.62
C GLY A 18 -5.84 18.01 9.85
N LEU A 19 -6.95 17.78 10.57
CA LEU A 19 -7.51 16.44 10.77
C LEU A 19 -7.88 15.82 9.41
N PRO A 20 -7.48 14.57 9.14
CA PRO A 20 -7.81 13.91 7.88
C PRO A 20 -9.32 13.64 7.80
N ASP A 21 -9.87 13.75 6.60
CA ASP A 21 -11.20 13.23 6.30
C ASP A 21 -11.18 11.69 6.21
N LYS A 22 -12.36 11.06 6.16
CA LYS A 22 -12.50 9.60 6.14
C LYS A 22 -11.72 8.96 4.98
N GLU A 23 -11.69 9.62 3.83
CA GLU A 23 -10.99 9.13 2.64
C GLU A 23 -9.46 9.19 2.82
N GLY A 24 -8.94 10.29 3.34
CA GLY A 24 -7.52 10.43 3.66
C GLY A 24 -7.05 9.38 4.69
N VAL A 25 -7.90 9.03 5.67
CA VAL A 25 -7.63 7.92 6.59
C VAL A 25 -7.59 6.58 5.85
N LYS A 26 -8.58 6.28 5.00
CA LYS A 26 -8.65 5.02 4.23
C LYS A 26 -7.40 4.85 3.34
N GLN A 27 -7.04 5.88 2.58
CA GLN A 27 -5.87 5.87 1.71
C GLN A 27 -4.57 5.67 2.49
N GLY A 28 -4.43 6.34 3.65
CA GLY A 28 -3.27 6.17 4.52
C GLY A 28 -3.12 4.74 5.04
N VAL A 29 -4.23 4.10 5.43
CA VAL A 29 -4.24 2.71 5.88
C VAL A 29 -3.87 1.74 4.75
N ILE A 30 -4.40 1.94 3.55
CA ILE A 30 -4.07 1.11 2.37
C ILE A 30 -2.58 1.23 2.04
N ALA A 31 -2.06 2.47 1.98
CA ALA A 31 -0.65 2.71 1.70
C ALA A 31 0.26 2.02 2.72
N TYR A 32 -0.11 2.07 4.01
CA TYR A 32 0.63 1.40 5.06
C TYR A 32 0.60 -0.13 4.94
N LYS A 33 -0.56 -0.72 4.58
CA LYS A 33 -0.70 -2.16 4.33
C LYS A 33 0.18 -2.64 3.17
N ILE A 34 0.24 -1.87 2.08
CA ILE A 34 1.12 -2.17 0.93
C ILE A 34 2.59 -2.13 1.36
N ALA A 35 2.99 -1.10 2.13
CA ALA A 35 4.36 -0.98 2.61
C ALA A 35 4.75 -2.12 3.56
N ALA A 36 3.85 -2.53 4.45
CA ALA A 36 4.06 -3.68 5.33
C ALA A 36 4.24 -4.98 4.54
N HIS A 37 3.32 -5.27 3.60
CA HIS A 37 3.42 -6.44 2.71
C HIS A 37 4.74 -6.46 1.93
N ALA A 38 5.14 -5.33 1.36
CA ALA A 38 6.41 -5.23 0.64
C ALA A 38 7.63 -5.48 1.54
N ALA A 39 7.59 -5.02 2.79
CA ALA A 39 8.65 -5.28 3.76
C ALA A 39 8.71 -6.77 4.17
N ASP A 40 7.55 -7.41 4.36
CA ASP A 40 7.47 -8.82 4.70
C ASP A 40 7.92 -9.71 3.54
N LEU A 41 7.58 -9.34 2.29
CA LEU A 41 8.09 -9.97 1.09
C LEU A 41 9.61 -9.87 0.99
N ALA A 42 10.18 -8.68 1.23
CA ALA A 42 11.63 -8.45 1.20
C ALA A 42 12.38 -9.26 2.29
N LYS A 43 11.75 -9.45 3.45
CA LYS A 43 12.26 -10.30 4.53
C LYS A 43 12.05 -11.80 4.30
N ARG A 44 11.36 -12.18 3.22
CA ARG A 44 10.96 -13.57 2.92
C ARG A 44 10.12 -14.17 4.04
N HIS A 45 9.19 -13.37 4.58
CA HIS A 45 8.23 -13.86 5.57
C HIS A 45 7.43 -15.04 4.95
N PRO A 46 7.19 -16.13 5.71
CA PRO A 46 6.50 -17.30 5.17
C PRO A 46 5.12 -16.94 4.59
N GLY A 47 4.81 -17.46 3.40
CA GLY A 47 3.51 -17.30 2.74
C GLY A 47 3.35 -16.05 1.85
N GLU A 48 4.17 -15.02 1.99
CA GLU A 48 3.98 -13.76 1.22
C GLU A 48 4.21 -13.94 -0.29
N ILE A 49 5.26 -14.70 -0.65
CA ILE A 49 5.55 -15.01 -2.05
C ILE A 49 4.44 -15.86 -2.66
N GLU A 50 3.89 -16.81 -1.90
CA GLU A 50 2.82 -17.68 -2.37
C GLU A 50 1.54 -16.87 -2.63
N ARG A 51 1.19 -15.96 -1.73
CA ARG A 51 0.06 -15.05 -1.90
C ARG A 51 0.18 -14.20 -3.17
N ASP A 52 1.35 -13.60 -3.41
CA ASP A 52 1.61 -12.79 -4.62
C ASP A 52 1.55 -13.63 -5.90
N ASN A 53 2.05 -14.87 -5.86
CA ASN A 53 1.96 -15.82 -6.97
C ASN A 53 0.52 -16.24 -7.25
N LEU A 54 -0.29 -16.50 -6.21
CA LEU A 54 -1.70 -16.85 -6.37
C LEU A 54 -2.49 -15.71 -6.98
N LEU A 55 -2.27 -14.47 -6.54
CA LEU A 55 -2.88 -13.28 -7.12
C LEU A 55 -2.45 -13.08 -8.57
N SER A 56 -1.16 -13.25 -8.87
CA SER A 56 -0.63 -13.16 -10.24
C SER A 56 -1.23 -14.23 -11.16
N LYS A 57 -1.41 -15.45 -10.65
CA LYS A 57 -2.05 -16.55 -11.36
C LYS A 57 -3.53 -16.28 -11.62
N ALA A 58 -4.28 -15.83 -10.62
CA ALA A 58 -5.69 -15.46 -10.78
C ALA A 58 -5.88 -14.37 -11.85
N ARG A 59 -4.98 -13.36 -11.87
CA ARG A 59 -4.95 -12.33 -12.91
C ARG A 59 -4.66 -12.91 -14.30
N PHE A 60 -3.66 -13.78 -14.41
CA PHE A 60 -3.30 -14.43 -15.67
C PHE A 60 -4.44 -15.30 -16.24
N GLU A 61 -5.16 -15.99 -15.37
CA GLU A 61 -6.28 -16.88 -15.72
C GLU A 61 -7.63 -16.15 -15.81
N PHE A 62 -7.65 -14.82 -15.66
CA PHE A 62 -8.86 -13.99 -15.66
C PHE A 62 -9.92 -14.41 -14.63
N ARG A 63 -9.49 -14.97 -13.50
CA ARG A 63 -10.34 -15.33 -12.36
C ARG A 63 -10.57 -14.10 -11.48
N TRP A 64 -11.46 -13.22 -11.92
CA TRP A 64 -11.67 -11.91 -11.30
C TRP A 64 -12.09 -11.97 -9.83
N GLU A 65 -13.02 -12.86 -9.48
CA GLU A 65 -13.47 -13.06 -8.08
C GLU A 65 -12.32 -13.51 -7.17
N ASP A 66 -11.47 -14.41 -7.66
CA ASP A 66 -10.27 -14.85 -6.95
C ASP A 66 -9.25 -13.72 -6.80
N GLN A 67 -9.03 -12.93 -7.85
CA GLN A 67 -8.12 -11.78 -7.80
C GLN A 67 -8.57 -10.75 -6.75
N PHE A 68 -9.87 -10.46 -6.68
CA PHE A 68 -10.41 -9.54 -5.68
C PHE A 68 -10.26 -10.11 -4.28
N SER A 69 -10.61 -11.38 -4.09
CA SER A 69 -10.52 -12.08 -2.80
C SER A 69 -9.08 -12.16 -2.28
N LEU A 70 -8.09 -12.25 -3.17
CA LEU A 70 -6.67 -12.31 -2.82
C LEU A 70 -6.02 -10.93 -2.61
N SER A 71 -6.70 -9.83 -2.94
CA SER A 71 -6.13 -8.49 -2.84
C SER A 71 -5.89 -8.03 -1.40
N LEU A 72 -5.02 -7.03 -1.20
CA LEU A 72 -4.73 -6.47 0.15
C LEU A 72 -5.90 -5.63 0.69
N ASP A 73 -6.80 -5.19 -0.18
CA ASP A 73 -8.03 -4.47 0.17
C ASP A 73 -9.13 -4.76 -0.87
N PRO A 74 -9.97 -5.79 -0.65
CA PRO A 74 -11.01 -6.19 -1.58
C PRO A 74 -12.13 -5.15 -1.78
N GLU A 75 -12.39 -4.26 -0.81
CA GLU A 75 -13.46 -3.25 -0.89
C GLU A 75 -13.18 -2.14 -1.92
N VAL A 76 -11.94 -1.99 -2.38
CA VAL A 76 -11.57 -0.96 -3.37
C VAL A 76 -11.82 -1.46 -4.81
N LEU A 77 -11.95 -2.78 -5.00
CA LEU A 77 -12.02 -3.40 -6.32
C LEU A 77 -13.41 -3.96 -6.69
N SER A 78 -14.42 -3.79 -5.81
CA SER A 78 -15.85 -4.09 -6.07
C SER A 78 -16.64 -2.84 -6.42
#